data_AF-A0A7W8EZR4-F1
#
_entry.id   AF-A0A7W8EZR4-F1
#
_cell.length_a   1.000
_cell.length_b   1.000
_cell.length_c   1.000
_cell.angle_alpha   90.00
_cell.angle_beta   90.00
_cell.angle_gamma   90.00
#
_symmetry.space_group_name_H-M   'P 1'
#
loop_
_entity.id
_entity.type
_entity.pdbx_description
1 polymer ?
#
loop_
_entity_poly.entity_id
_entity_poly.type
_entity_poly.pdbx_seq_one_letter_code
_entity_poly.pdbx_strand_id
1 'polypeptide(L)'
;MTTPWPPRRTARRSIAPRVAPPREPVDRARIGRRAVRSRAKGMDAGAIAQALEDTRFFARQDSRHEELADDVRGRAELAEWERIDQLLAAAPTGTVYNPDTDDVVRAELAAEAAAAAAREAELREAARVATRADELQALRELGTLEQTEPRDGDEAARDELARRAGGYVQTDVDAWLAHALAAHRGHYGDLAAREAAAGLLPPPVLAHAALLAELARLVPSAGIDELAFAARLSTSEPEAAGALAAFLARVGGAAEV
;
A
#
# COMPACT_ATOMS: atom_id res chain seq x y z
N MET A 1 5.46 61.37 13.24
CA MET A 1 6.37 60.30 12.80
C MET A 1 5.81 58.99 13.29
N THR A 2 5.24 58.19 12.38
CA THR A 2 4.45 57.00 12.70
C THR A 2 5.10 55.81 12.00
N THR A 3 5.57 54.84 12.77
CA THR A 3 6.26 53.64 12.28
C THR A 3 5.22 52.66 11.70
N PRO A 4 5.34 52.16 10.46
CA PRO A 4 4.41 51.18 9.93
C PRO A 4 4.83 49.77 10.33
N TRP A 5 3.92 49.04 10.96
CA TRP A 5 4.00 47.60 11.24
C TRP A 5 4.05 46.78 9.93
N PRO A 6 4.75 45.63 9.87
CA PRO A 6 4.71 44.77 8.69
C PRO A 6 3.45 43.90 8.69
N PRO A 7 2.93 43.51 7.51
CA PRO A 7 1.74 42.66 7.44
C PRO A 7 2.11 41.23 7.84
N ARG A 8 1.30 40.64 8.73
CA ARG A 8 1.30 39.22 9.05
C ARG A 8 1.04 38.42 7.77
N ARG A 9 2.08 37.78 7.23
CA ARG A 9 1.92 36.71 6.24
C ARG A 9 1.39 35.47 6.95
N THR A 10 0.07 35.32 6.98
CA THR A 10 -0.53 33.99 7.14
C THR A 10 -0.15 33.18 5.91
N ALA A 11 0.81 32.26 6.07
CA ALA A 11 1.02 31.21 5.09
C ALA A 11 -0.29 30.43 4.97
N ARG A 12 -1.04 30.69 3.89
CA ARG A 12 -2.14 29.82 3.49
C ARG A 12 -1.51 28.47 3.21
N ARG A 13 -1.75 27.50 4.11
CA ARG A 13 -1.60 26.07 3.86
C ARG A 13 -2.19 25.80 2.48
N SER A 14 -1.34 25.50 1.50
CA SER A 14 -1.78 24.94 0.23
C SER A 14 -2.26 23.54 0.53
N ILE A 15 -3.55 23.40 0.84
CA ILE A 15 -4.23 22.10 0.81
C ILE A 15 -4.24 21.73 -0.66
N ALA A 16 -3.26 20.91 -1.08
CA ALA A 16 -3.30 20.28 -2.38
C ALA A 16 -4.68 19.62 -2.53
N PRO A 17 -5.37 19.77 -3.67
CA PRO A 17 -6.65 19.10 -3.87
C PRO A 17 -6.40 17.60 -3.70
N ARG A 18 -7.00 17.00 -2.67
CA ARG A 18 -7.05 15.54 -2.55
C ARG A 18 -7.76 15.04 -3.81
N VAL A 19 -6.98 14.57 -4.77
CA VAL A 19 -7.50 13.80 -5.89
C VAL A 19 -8.19 12.60 -5.26
N ALA A 20 -9.52 12.59 -5.31
CA ALA A 20 -10.28 11.44 -4.85
C ALA A 20 -9.78 10.22 -5.64
N PRO A 21 -9.52 9.08 -4.96
CA PRO A 21 -9.12 7.88 -5.67
C PRO A 21 -10.18 7.56 -6.74
N PRO A 22 -9.76 7.06 -7.92
CA PRO A 22 -10.69 6.65 -8.95
C PRO A 22 -11.71 5.68 -8.34
N ARG A 23 -12.99 5.96 -8.58
CA ARG A 23 -14.07 5.09 -8.13
C ARG A 23 -13.88 3.72 -8.78
N GLU A 24 -14.01 2.68 -7.97
CA GLU A 24 -13.95 1.30 -8.45
C GLU A 24 -14.99 1.14 -9.58
N PRO A 25 -14.59 0.59 -10.74
CA PRO A 25 -15.49 0.41 -11.86
C PRO A 25 -16.66 -0.48 -11.43
N VAL A 26 -17.88 -0.05 -11.77
CA VAL A 26 -19.09 -0.78 -11.40
C VAL A 26 -19.15 -2.10 -12.16
N ASP A 27 -19.14 -3.22 -11.44
CA ASP A 27 -19.34 -4.55 -12.01
C ASP A 27 -20.83 -4.77 -12.36
N ARG A 28 -21.17 -4.46 -13.61
CA ARG A 28 -22.53 -4.61 -14.15
C ARG A 28 -22.99 -6.07 -14.20
N ALA A 29 -22.08 -7.03 -14.42
CA ALA A 29 -22.42 -8.45 -14.44
C ALA A 29 -22.89 -8.90 -13.06
N ARG A 30 -22.15 -8.52 -12.01
CA ARG A 30 -22.48 -8.83 -10.61
C ARG A 30 -23.79 -8.22 -10.16
N ILE A 31 -24.07 -6.97 -10.57
CA ILE A 31 -25.37 -6.34 -10.31
C ILE A 31 -26.50 -7.16 -10.93
N GLY A 32 -26.33 -7.62 -12.18
CA GLY A 32 -27.28 -8.49 -12.86
C GLY A 32 -27.54 -9.78 -12.09
N ARG A 33 -26.49 -10.55 -11.78
CA ARG A 33 -26.61 -11.80 -11.02
C ARG A 33 -27.33 -11.59 -9.68
N ARG A 34 -26.98 -10.56 -8.91
CA ARG A 34 -27.66 -10.24 -7.64
C ARG A 34 -29.14 -9.91 -7.82
N ALA A 35 -29.49 -9.14 -8.86
CA ALA A 35 -30.87 -8.80 -9.16
C ALA A 35 -31.70 -10.05 -9.49
N VAL A 36 -31.12 -11.02 -10.20
CA VAL A 36 -31.77 -12.31 -10.47
C VAL A 36 -31.96 -13.11 -9.18
N ARG A 37 -30.90 -13.30 -8.38
CA ARG A 37 -30.97 -14.05 -7.12
C ARG A 37 -32.00 -13.47 -6.15
N SER A 38 -32.10 -12.13 -6.10
CA SER A 38 -33.11 -11.45 -5.28
C SER A 38 -34.53 -11.69 -5.77
N ARG A 39 -34.75 -11.78 -7.09
CA ARG A 39 -36.05 -12.09 -7.70
C ARG A 39 -36.42 -13.56 -7.53
N ALA A 40 -35.44 -14.45 -7.70
CA ALA A 40 -35.60 -15.89 -7.61
C ALA A 40 -35.85 -16.40 -6.18
N LYS A 41 -35.48 -15.62 -5.14
CA LYS A 41 -35.60 -16.06 -3.74
C LYS A 41 -37.05 -16.41 -3.43
N GLY A 42 -37.28 -17.65 -3.01
CA GLY A 42 -38.64 -18.14 -2.72
C GLY A 42 -39.39 -18.75 -3.90
N MET A 43 -38.82 -18.78 -5.11
CA MET A 43 -39.42 -19.42 -6.28
C MET A 43 -39.09 -20.92 -6.36
N ASP A 44 -40.07 -21.72 -6.77
CA ASP A 44 -39.88 -23.13 -7.11
C ASP A 44 -39.42 -23.32 -8.56
N ALA A 45 -39.13 -24.57 -8.95
CA ALA A 45 -38.63 -24.88 -10.29
C ALA A 45 -39.57 -24.42 -11.42
N GLY A 46 -40.89 -24.48 -11.22
CA GLY A 46 -41.86 -24.05 -12.24
C GLY A 46 -41.85 -22.54 -12.44
N ALA A 47 -41.82 -21.78 -11.34
CA ALA A 47 -41.73 -20.33 -11.38
C ALA A 47 -40.40 -19.84 -12.01
N ILE A 48 -39.28 -20.51 -11.69
CA ILE A 48 -37.98 -20.22 -12.30
C ILE A 48 -37.98 -20.50 -13.80
N ALA A 49 -38.50 -21.65 -14.23
CA ALA A 49 -38.55 -22.02 -15.65
C ALA A 49 -39.37 -21.01 -16.47
N GLN A 50 -40.51 -20.54 -15.93
CA GLN A 50 -41.31 -19.50 -16.57
C GLN A 50 -40.55 -18.18 -16.68
N ALA A 51 -39.93 -17.72 -15.58
CA ALA A 51 -39.15 -16.48 -15.56
C ALA A 51 -37.94 -16.53 -16.52
N LEU A 52 -37.32 -17.69 -16.66
CA LEU A 52 -36.22 -17.92 -17.60
C LEU A 52 -36.72 -17.82 -19.06
N GLU A 53 -37.86 -18.42 -19.39
CA GLU A 53 -38.42 -18.33 -20.74
C GLU A 53 -38.79 -16.88 -21.11
N ASP A 54 -39.41 -16.15 -20.17
CA ASP A 54 -39.71 -14.72 -20.34
C ASP A 54 -38.40 -13.92 -20.57
N THR A 55 -37.36 -14.19 -19.78
CA THR A 55 -36.05 -13.51 -19.91
C THR A 55 -35.40 -13.83 -21.26
N ARG A 56 -35.48 -15.08 -21.74
CA ARG A 56 -34.99 -15.47 -23.09
C ARG A 56 -35.79 -14.79 -24.20
N PHE A 57 -37.09 -14.61 -24.01
CA PHE A 57 -37.92 -13.87 -24.96
C PHE A 57 -37.45 -12.41 -25.06
N PHE A 58 -37.24 -11.73 -23.94
CA PHE A 58 -36.72 -10.35 -23.95
C PHE A 58 -35.31 -10.27 -24.55
N ALA A 59 -34.40 -11.18 -24.19
CA ALA A 59 -33.06 -11.22 -24.77
C ALA A 59 -33.07 -11.37 -26.31
N ARG A 60 -34.00 -12.15 -26.87
CA ARG A 60 -34.19 -12.30 -28.33
C ARG A 60 -34.79 -11.06 -29.00
N GLN A 61 -35.57 -10.26 -28.27
CA GLN A 61 -36.06 -8.96 -28.76
C GLN A 61 -34.92 -7.94 -28.76
N ASP A 62 -34.19 -7.86 -27.65
CA ASP A 62 -33.10 -6.91 -27.43
C ASP A 62 -31.93 -7.15 -28.39
N SER A 63 -31.67 -8.40 -28.79
CA SER A 63 -30.62 -8.73 -29.78
C SER A 63 -30.85 -8.13 -31.17
N ARG A 64 -32.04 -7.59 -31.45
CA ARG A 64 -32.34 -6.87 -32.70
C ARG A 64 -31.85 -5.42 -32.69
N HIS A 65 -31.36 -4.94 -31.55
CA HIS A 65 -30.85 -3.58 -31.36
C HIS A 65 -29.33 -3.61 -31.14
N GLU A 66 -28.57 -2.98 -32.05
CA GLU A 66 -27.10 -2.97 -32.02
C GLU A 66 -26.50 -2.39 -30.72
N GLU A 67 -27.20 -1.46 -30.07
CA GLU A 67 -26.77 -0.83 -28.80
C GLU A 67 -26.78 -1.79 -27.59
N LEU A 68 -27.42 -2.97 -27.71
CA LEU A 68 -27.56 -3.95 -26.62
C LEU A 68 -26.66 -5.19 -26.82
N ALA A 69 -25.92 -5.29 -27.93
CA ALA A 69 -25.04 -6.42 -28.21
C ALA A 69 -23.92 -6.60 -27.16
N ASP A 70 -23.49 -5.50 -26.54
CA ASP A 70 -22.49 -5.47 -25.48
C ASP A 70 -23.10 -5.45 -24.07
N ASP A 71 -24.38 -5.80 -23.89
CA ASP A 71 -25.00 -5.83 -22.56
C ASP A 71 -24.43 -6.95 -21.67
N VAL A 72 -23.35 -6.62 -20.97
CA VAL A 72 -22.69 -7.47 -19.98
C VAL A 72 -23.66 -7.84 -18.84
N ARG A 73 -24.57 -6.93 -18.48
CA ARG A 73 -25.52 -7.16 -17.40
C ARG A 73 -26.59 -8.16 -17.82
N GLY A 74 -27.28 -7.92 -18.95
CA GLY A 74 -28.32 -8.81 -19.46
C GLY A 74 -27.82 -10.24 -19.68
N ARG A 75 -26.61 -10.40 -20.24
CA ARG A 75 -25.97 -11.72 -20.38
C ARG A 75 -25.74 -12.40 -19.04
N ALA A 76 -25.29 -11.67 -18.03
CA ALA A 76 -25.08 -12.21 -16.70
C ALA A 76 -26.40 -12.55 -15.98
N GLU A 77 -27.46 -11.77 -16.20
CA GLU A 77 -28.81 -12.07 -15.69
C GLU A 77 -29.34 -13.37 -16.28
N LEU A 78 -29.27 -13.53 -17.62
CA LEU A 78 -29.72 -14.75 -18.29
C LEU A 78 -28.95 -15.98 -17.80
N ALA A 79 -27.62 -15.92 -17.75
CA ALA A 79 -26.79 -17.03 -17.29
C ALA A 79 -27.09 -17.40 -15.82
N GLU A 80 -27.42 -16.42 -14.97
CA GLU A 80 -27.79 -16.68 -13.58
C GLU A 80 -29.16 -17.37 -13.47
N TRP A 81 -30.15 -16.97 -14.27
CA TRP A 81 -31.44 -17.68 -14.33
C TRP A 81 -31.26 -19.13 -14.76
N GLU A 82 -30.45 -19.38 -15.79
CA GLU A 82 -30.16 -20.74 -16.29
C GLU A 82 -29.47 -21.60 -15.22
N ARG A 83 -28.55 -21.02 -14.45
CA ARG A 83 -27.90 -21.71 -13.34
C ARG A 83 -28.91 -22.09 -12.24
N ILE A 84 -29.81 -21.17 -11.86
CA ILE A 84 -30.81 -21.43 -10.82
C ILE A 84 -31.81 -22.50 -11.29
N ASP A 85 -32.22 -22.47 -12.56
CA ASP A 85 -33.07 -23.50 -13.16
C ASP A 85 -32.40 -24.88 -13.07
N GLN A 86 -31.12 -24.99 -13.47
CA GLN A 86 -30.35 -26.24 -13.35
C GLN A 86 -30.18 -26.69 -11.89
N LEU A 87 -29.95 -25.76 -10.96
CA LEU A 87 -29.83 -26.03 -9.54
C LEU A 87 -31.11 -26.67 -8.99
N LEU A 88 -32.28 -26.09 -9.31
CA LEU A 88 -33.57 -26.61 -8.84
C LEU A 88 -33.99 -27.89 -9.55
N ALA A 89 -33.62 -28.07 -10.83
CA ALA A 89 -33.86 -29.31 -11.55
C ALA A 89 -33.14 -30.52 -10.92
N ALA A 90 -31.97 -30.30 -10.30
CA ALA A 90 -31.22 -31.32 -9.58
C ALA A 90 -31.68 -31.52 -8.12
N ALA A 91 -32.55 -30.65 -7.60
CA ALA A 91 -32.99 -30.67 -6.21
C ALA A 91 -34.25 -31.54 -6.00
N PRO A 92 -34.53 -31.99 -4.76
CA PRO A 92 -35.78 -32.68 -4.45
C PRO A 92 -37.02 -31.87 -4.84
N THR A 93 -38.10 -32.56 -5.24
CA THR A 93 -39.36 -31.90 -5.58
C THR A 93 -39.89 -31.06 -4.42
N GLY A 94 -40.38 -29.86 -4.73
CA GLY A 94 -40.83 -28.89 -3.72
C GLY A 94 -39.70 -28.06 -3.11
N THR A 95 -38.45 -28.26 -3.55
CA THR A 95 -37.35 -27.34 -3.20
C THR A 95 -37.60 -25.97 -3.82
N VAL A 96 -37.36 -24.95 -3.00
CA VAL A 96 -37.49 -23.54 -3.37
C VAL A 96 -36.11 -22.91 -3.34
N TYR A 97 -35.83 -22.00 -4.28
CA TYR A 97 -34.53 -21.34 -4.34
C TYR A 97 -34.29 -20.46 -3.12
N ASN A 98 -33.17 -20.72 -2.43
CA ASN A 98 -32.66 -19.90 -1.35
C ASN A 98 -31.19 -19.52 -1.61
N PRO A 99 -30.90 -18.24 -1.91
CA PRO A 99 -29.53 -17.80 -2.18
C PRO A 99 -28.61 -17.92 -0.95
N ASP A 100 -29.17 -17.98 0.26
CA ASP A 100 -28.38 -18.06 1.50
C ASP A 100 -27.75 -19.45 1.69
N THR A 101 -28.31 -20.48 1.04
CA THR A 101 -27.79 -21.86 1.05
C THR A 101 -27.06 -22.24 -0.23
N ASP A 102 -27.02 -21.34 -1.22
CA ASP A 102 -26.38 -21.58 -2.50
C ASP A 102 -24.84 -21.46 -2.40
N ASP A 103 -24.13 -22.54 -2.74
CA ASP A 103 -22.67 -22.60 -2.63
C ASP A 103 -21.94 -21.55 -3.46
N VAL A 104 -22.45 -21.23 -4.65
CA VAL A 104 -21.86 -20.20 -5.52
C VAL A 104 -21.99 -18.83 -4.84
N VAL A 105 -23.17 -18.54 -4.28
CA VAL A 105 -23.42 -17.28 -3.58
C VAL A 105 -22.56 -17.18 -2.31
N ARG A 106 -22.45 -18.25 -1.53
CA ARG A 106 -21.61 -18.29 -0.32
C ARG A 106 -20.12 -18.11 -0.65
N ALA A 107 -19.62 -18.75 -1.71
CA ALA A 107 -18.25 -18.60 -2.16
C ALA A 107 -17.97 -17.16 -2.64
N GLU A 108 -18.87 -16.56 -3.42
CA GLU A 108 -18.75 -15.15 -3.84
C GLU A 108 -18.70 -14.20 -2.62
N LEU A 109 -19.61 -14.37 -1.64
CA LEU A 109 -19.62 -13.54 -0.43
C LEU A 109 -18.35 -13.71 0.42
N ALA A 110 -17.82 -14.94 0.52
CA ALA A 110 -16.57 -15.20 1.23
C ALA A 110 -15.38 -14.52 0.53
N ALA A 111 -15.32 -14.57 -0.80
CA ALA A 111 -14.29 -13.88 -1.58
C ALA A 111 -14.38 -12.35 -1.43
N GLU A 112 -15.60 -11.79 -1.44
CA GLU A 112 -15.83 -10.37 -1.19
C GLU A 112 -15.40 -9.94 0.22
N ALA A 113 -15.72 -10.75 1.24
CA ALA A 113 -15.32 -10.49 2.61
C ALA A 113 -13.79 -10.55 2.77
N ALA A 114 -13.12 -11.51 2.14
CA ALA A 114 -11.66 -11.60 2.14
C ALA A 114 -11.01 -10.38 1.45
N ALA A 115 -11.53 -9.96 0.29
CA ALA A 115 -11.06 -8.76 -0.40
C ALA A 115 -11.29 -7.48 0.42
N ALA A 116 -12.43 -7.37 1.11
CA ALA A 116 -12.71 -6.26 2.01
C ALA A 116 -11.74 -6.24 3.21
N ALA A 117 -11.50 -7.39 3.83
CA ALA A 117 -10.54 -7.51 4.93
C ALA A 117 -9.10 -7.18 4.51
N ALA A 118 -8.69 -7.59 3.31
CA ALA A 118 -7.38 -7.23 2.74
C ALA A 118 -7.23 -5.71 2.55
N ARG A 119 -8.23 -5.06 1.92
CA ARG A 119 -8.24 -3.59 1.77
C ARG A 119 -8.24 -2.87 3.11
N GLU A 120 -8.99 -3.36 4.09
CA GLU A 120 -8.99 -2.78 5.44
C GLU A 120 -7.62 -2.93 6.11
N ALA A 121 -6.95 -4.08 5.92
CA ALA A 121 -5.60 -4.28 6.42
C ALA A 121 -4.59 -3.32 5.77
N GLU A 122 -4.65 -3.13 4.46
CA GLU A 122 -3.83 -2.15 3.73
C GLU A 122 -4.08 -0.72 4.24
N LEU A 123 -5.35 -0.33 4.45
CA LEU A 123 -5.69 0.99 4.98
C LEU A 123 -5.19 1.19 6.42
N ARG A 124 -5.29 0.15 7.27
CA ARG A 124 -4.74 0.20 8.63
C ARG A 124 -3.24 0.33 8.63
N GLU A 125 -2.55 -0.39 7.74
CA GLU A 125 -1.10 -0.30 7.61
C GLU A 125 -0.66 1.07 7.08
N ALA A 126 -1.31 1.58 6.03
CA ALA A 126 -1.08 2.93 5.53
C ALA A 126 -1.30 4.00 6.61
N ALA A 127 -2.31 3.83 7.47
CA ALA A 127 -2.56 4.74 8.59
C ALA A 127 -1.45 4.67 9.66
N ARG A 128 -0.90 3.48 9.94
CA ARG A 128 0.25 3.32 10.86
C ARG A 128 1.49 3.99 10.30
N VAL A 129 1.83 3.71 9.04
CA VAL A 129 2.95 4.35 8.32
C VAL A 129 2.80 5.86 8.29
N ALA A 130 1.60 6.36 7.97
CA ALA A 130 1.28 7.79 8.00
C ALA A 130 1.52 8.43 9.36
N THR A 131 1.07 7.77 10.43
CA THR A 131 1.24 8.24 11.81
C THR A 131 2.73 8.28 12.18
N ARG A 132 3.48 7.25 11.81
CA ARG A 132 4.92 7.18 12.09
C ARG A 132 5.70 8.24 11.31
N ALA A 133 5.34 8.48 10.05
CA ALA A 133 5.91 9.57 9.26
C ALA A 133 5.70 10.94 9.94
N ASP A 134 4.50 11.21 10.44
CA ASP A 134 4.20 12.45 11.17
C ASP A 134 5.01 12.55 12.48
N GLU A 135 5.23 11.44 13.20
CA GLU A 135 6.09 11.38 14.38
C GLU A 135 7.55 11.71 14.04
N LEU A 136 8.12 11.11 12.98
CA LEU A 136 9.50 11.38 12.54
C LEU A 136 9.67 12.85 12.13
N GLN A 137 8.69 13.42 11.42
CA GLN A 137 8.70 14.84 11.09
C GLN A 137 8.68 15.71 12.37
N ALA A 138 7.84 15.39 13.35
CA ALA A 138 7.78 16.14 14.61
C ALA A 138 9.09 16.06 15.39
N LEU A 139 9.73 14.88 15.48
CA LEU A 139 11.02 14.70 16.13
C LEU A 139 12.12 15.53 15.45
N ARG A 140 12.09 15.60 14.12
CA ARG A 140 12.98 16.46 13.33
C ARG A 140 12.74 17.93 13.63
N GLU A 141 11.48 18.39 13.65
CA GLU A 141 11.13 19.79 13.96
C GLU A 141 11.55 20.19 15.38
N LEU A 142 11.57 19.23 16.32
CA LEU A 142 12.04 19.42 17.69
C LEU A 142 13.56 19.27 17.85
N GLY A 143 14.29 18.86 16.81
CA GLY A 143 15.73 18.60 16.88
C GLY A 143 16.11 17.40 17.77
N THR A 144 15.19 16.44 17.94
CA THR A 144 15.37 15.27 18.83
C THR A 144 15.39 13.94 18.09
N LEU A 145 15.39 13.97 16.75
CA LEU A 145 15.38 12.77 15.90
C LEU A 145 16.53 11.80 16.25
N GLU A 146 17.75 12.29 16.43
CA GLU A 146 18.93 11.46 16.74
C GLU A 146 18.86 10.73 18.09
N GLN A 147 18.02 11.22 19.00
CA GLN A 147 17.80 10.64 20.32
C GLN A 147 16.79 9.49 20.28
N THR A 148 16.01 9.38 19.21
CA THR A 148 15.02 8.32 19.04
C THR A 148 15.67 7.05 18.48
N GLU A 149 15.23 5.89 18.96
CA GLU A 149 15.63 4.60 18.39
C GLU A 149 14.77 4.28 17.16
N PRO A 150 15.39 3.70 16.09
CA PRO A 150 14.63 3.24 14.94
C PRO A 150 13.76 2.05 15.34
N ARG A 151 12.60 1.98 14.69
CA ARG A 151 11.57 0.97 14.87
C ARG A 151 11.31 0.29 13.53
N ASP A 152 10.80 -0.93 13.60
CA ASP A 152 10.29 -1.63 12.42
C ASP A 152 9.26 -0.76 11.67
N GLY A 153 9.40 -0.70 10.35
CA GLY A 153 8.56 0.12 9.47
C GLY A 153 9.01 1.58 9.29
N ASP A 154 10.14 2.01 9.87
CA ASP A 154 10.67 3.36 9.66
C ASP A 154 11.10 3.62 8.21
N GLU A 155 11.45 2.57 7.45
CA GLU A 155 11.71 2.63 6.02
C GLU A 155 10.44 3.04 5.25
N ALA A 156 9.29 2.46 5.59
CA ALA A 156 8.01 2.80 4.99
C ALA A 156 7.57 4.23 5.38
N ALA A 157 7.81 4.64 6.63
CA ALA A 157 7.54 6.00 7.08
C ALA A 157 8.41 7.03 6.35
N ARG A 158 9.68 6.71 6.09
CA ARG A 158 10.58 7.52 5.28
C ARG A 158 10.09 7.66 3.85
N ASP A 159 9.62 6.59 3.21
CA ASP A 159 9.06 6.66 1.86
C ASP A 159 7.76 7.47 1.81
N GLU A 160 6.93 7.38 2.86
CA GLU A 160 5.76 8.24 3.01
C GLU A 160 6.13 9.72 3.09
N LEU A 161 7.18 10.07 3.85
CA LEU A 161 7.69 11.44 3.94
C LEU A 161 8.22 11.94 2.58
N ALA A 162 8.95 11.08 1.85
CA ALA A 162 9.44 11.38 0.52
C ALA A 162 8.28 11.69 -0.45
N ARG A 163 7.15 10.98 -0.34
CA ARG A 163 5.94 11.25 -1.13
C ARG A 163 5.23 12.56 -0.75
N ARG A 164 5.22 12.94 0.54
CA ARG A 164 4.44 14.09 1.07
C ARG A 164 5.15 15.44 0.98
N ALA A 165 6.40 15.50 1.44
CA ALA A 165 6.98 16.75 1.96
C ALA A 165 8.05 17.39 1.07
N GLY A 166 8.55 16.70 0.04
CA GLY A 166 9.76 17.14 -0.68
C GLY A 166 11.03 17.03 0.19
N GLY A 167 12.20 17.16 -0.45
CA GLY A 167 13.45 16.53 0.01
C GLY A 167 14.05 16.93 1.37
N TYR A 168 13.65 18.03 2.01
CA TYR A 168 14.35 18.53 3.22
C TYR A 168 14.15 17.64 4.46
N VAL A 169 12.92 17.20 4.74
CA VAL A 169 12.66 16.28 5.87
C VAL A 169 13.27 14.91 5.59
N GLN A 170 13.26 14.51 4.32
CA GLN A 170 13.80 13.24 3.87
C GLN A 170 15.32 13.14 4.08
N THR A 171 16.09 14.21 3.83
CA THR A 171 17.55 14.19 4.06
C THR A 171 17.92 13.95 5.53
N ASP A 172 17.21 14.60 6.46
CA ASP A 172 17.46 14.45 7.90
C ASP A 172 17.12 13.02 8.38
N VAL A 173 16.02 12.45 7.86
CA VAL A 173 15.61 11.06 8.14
C VAL A 173 16.56 10.05 7.50
N ASP A 174 17.01 10.29 6.27
CA ASP A 174 17.98 9.45 5.55
C ASP A 174 19.33 9.40 6.28
N ALA A 175 19.80 10.55 6.79
CA ALA A 175 20.98 10.61 7.63
C ALA A 175 20.79 9.86 8.95
N TRP A 176 19.67 10.05 9.64
CA TRP A 176 19.37 9.35 10.89
C TRP A 176 19.31 7.83 10.71
N LEU A 177 18.63 7.33 9.67
CA LEU A 177 18.56 5.90 9.35
C LEU A 177 19.94 5.32 9.04
N ALA A 178 20.77 6.04 8.28
CA ALA A 178 22.13 5.59 7.96
C ALA A 178 22.99 5.44 9.22
N HIS A 179 22.92 6.39 10.15
CA HIS A 179 23.62 6.30 11.44
C HIS A 179 23.10 5.15 12.29
N ALA A 180 21.78 4.96 12.34
CA ALA A 180 21.18 3.91 13.14
C ALA A 180 21.53 2.51 12.61
N LEU A 181 21.57 2.33 11.29
CA LEU A 181 22.06 1.12 10.62
C LEU A 181 23.54 0.86 10.91
N ALA A 182 24.39 1.88 10.77
CA ALA A 182 25.83 1.78 11.00
C ALA A 182 26.15 1.39 12.46
N ALA A 183 25.41 1.96 13.41
CA ALA A 183 25.56 1.70 14.84
C ALA A 183 24.73 0.52 15.36
N HIS A 184 23.98 -0.17 14.49
CA HIS A 184 23.09 -1.30 14.84
C HIS A 184 22.11 -0.97 15.98
N ARG A 185 21.51 0.23 15.94
CA ARG A 185 20.59 0.73 16.97
C ARG A 185 19.15 0.26 16.72
N GLY A 186 18.38 0.13 17.80
CA GLY A 186 16.96 -0.23 17.74
C GLY A 186 16.75 -1.58 17.04
N HIS A 187 15.79 -1.65 16.10
CA HIS A 187 15.52 -2.90 15.37
C HIS A 187 16.69 -3.36 14.49
N TYR A 188 17.61 -2.46 14.10
CA TYR A 188 18.81 -2.83 13.32
C TYR A 188 19.88 -3.60 14.11
N GLY A 189 19.68 -3.85 15.41
CA GLY A 189 20.47 -4.82 16.14
C GLY A 189 20.31 -6.25 15.58
N ASP A 190 19.15 -6.55 14.98
CA ASP A 190 18.89 -7.81 14.30
C ASP A 190 19.53 -7.83 12.89
N LEU A 191 20.20 -8.93 12.55
CA LEU A 191 20.76 -9.15 11.21
C LEU A 191 19.65 -9.25 10.16
N ALA A 192 18.56 -9.94 10.45
CA ALA A 192 17.46 -10.11 9.50
C ALA A 192 16.80 -8.76 9.16
N ALA A 193 16.65 -7.88 10.16
CA ALA A 193 16.16 -6.53 9.97
C ALA A 193 17.09 -5.70 9.06
N ARG A 194 18.41 -5.81 9.23
CA ARG A 194 19.38 -5.12 8.36
C ARG A 194 19.37 -5.64 6.93
N GLU A 195 19.22 -6.94 6.73
CA GLU A 195 19.08 -7.54 5.40
C GLU A 195 17.77 -7.10 4.72
N ALA A 196 16.66 -7.05 5.46
CA ALA A 196 15.40 -6.53 4.95
C ALA A 196 15.52 -5.05 4.56
N ALA A 197 16.14 -4.23 5.41
CA ALA A 197 16.36 -2.81 5.15
C ALA A 197 17.20 -2.55 3.88
N ALA A 198 18.14 -3.44 3.55
CA ALA A 198 18.92 -3.35 2.31
C ALA A 198 18.06 -3.47 1.03
N GLY A 199 16.89 -4.13 1.12
CA GLY A 199 15.92 -4.22 0.02
C GLY A 199 14.92 -3.06 -0.03
N LEU A 200 14.83 -2.26 1.02
CA LEU A 200 13.83 -1.18 1.18
C LEU A 200 14.44 0.21 1.04
N LEU A 201 15.67 0.40 1.50
CA LEU A 201 16.32 1.71 1.54
C LEU A 201 17.02 2.06 0.22
N PRO A 202 17.10 3.36 -0.11
CA PRO A 202 17.74 3.79 -1.34
C PRO A 202 19.28 3.63 -1.25
N PRO A 203 19.97 3.47 -2.39
CA PRO A 203 21.42 3.27 -2.42
C PRO A 203 22.24 4.32 -1.65
N PRO A 204 21.92 5.64 -1.68
CA PRO A 204 22.63 6.64 -0.88
C PRO A 204 22.61 6.39 0.63
N VAL A 205 21.48 5.92 1.18
CA VAL A 205 21.36 5.65 2.63
C VAL A 205 22.21 4.44 3.01
N LEU A 206 22.16 3.38 2.21
CA LEU A 206 22.94 2.17 2.43
C LEU A 206 24.44 2.43 2.31
N ALA A 207 24.84 3.18 1.28
CA ALA A 207 26.24 3.55 1.08
C ALA A 207 26.75 4.46 2.22
N HIS A 208 25.91 5.35 2.73
CA HIS A 208 26.26 6.20 3.87
C HIS A 208 26.42 5.36 5.15
N ALA A 209 25.49 4.44 5.44
CA ALA A 209 25.57 3.55 6.59
C ALA A 209 26.83 2.67 6.55
N ALA A 210 27.12 2.05 5.41
CA ALA A 210 28.30 1.21 5.23
C ALA A 210 29.61 2.00 5.45
N LEU A 211 29.68 3.22 4.91
CA LEU A 211 30.84 4.08 5.08
C LEU A 211 31.01 4.54 6.54
N LEU A 212 29.92 4.92 7.22
CA LEU A 212 29.95 5.28 8.64
C LEU A 212 30.42 4.11 9.52
N ALA A 213 29.95 2.89 9.27
CA ALA A 213 30.34 1.72 10.04
C ALA A 213 31.86 1.47 9.97
N GLU A 214 32.44 1.55 8.77
CA GLU A 214 33.89 1.38 8.60
C GLU A 214 34.71 2.53 9.17
N LEU A 215 34.25 3.77 9.00
CA LEU A 215 34.94 4.95 9.55
C LEU A 215 34.92 4.94 11.08
N ALA A 216 33.81 4.55 11.71
CA ALA A 216 33.71 4.42 13.17
C ALA A 216 34.67 3.36 13.72
N ARG A 217 34.89 2.26 12.98
CA ARG A 217 35.86 1.22 13.35
C ARG A 217 37.31 1.73 13.27
N LEU A 218 37.62 2.52 12.24
CA LEU A 218 38.97 3.04 12.00
C LEU A 218 39.32 4.25 12.89
N VAL A 219 38.34 5.10 13.19
CA VAL A 219 38.52 6.31 14.01
C VAL A 219 37.40 6.41 15.05
N PRO A 220 37.46 5.63 16.15
CA PRO A 220 36.38 5.57 17.13
C PRO A 220 36.07 6.88 17.85
N SER A 221 37.02 7.82 17.85
CA SER A 221 36.86 9.16 18.47
C SER A 221 36.26 10.20 17.53
N ALA A 222 36.03 9.88 16.25
CA ALA A 222 35.52 10.84 15.29
C ALA A 222 34.08 11.24 15.64
N GLY A 223 33.84 12.56 15.69
CA GLY A 223 32.50 13.10 15.89
C GLY A 223 31.65 13.02 14.63
N ILE A 224 30.32 13.09 14.78
CA ILE A 224 29.36 13.09 13.65
C ILE A 224 29.67 14.24 12.66
N ASP A 225 30.03 15.42 13.18
CA ASP A 225 30.38 16.59 12.35
C ASP A 225 31.66 16.36 11.52
N GLU A 226 32.62 15.59 12.03
CA GLU A 226 33.85 15.25 11.31
C GLU A 226 33.59 14.26 10.18
N LEU A 227 32.53 13.45 10.31
CA LEU A 227 32.10 12.46 9.33
C LEU A 227 31.03 12.98 8.36
N ALA A 228 30.66 14.27 8.42
CA ALA A 228 29.65 14.87 7.53
C ALA A 228 29.99 14.76 6.02
N PHE A 229 31.27 14.54 5.67
CA PHE A 229 31.66 14.28 4.29
C PHE A 229 31.12 12.94 3.74
N ALA A 230 30.92 11.94 4.61
CA ALA A 230 30.39 10.63 4.22
C ALA A 230 28.99 10.78 3.62
N ALA A 231 28.13 11.58 4.26
CA ALA A 231 26.78 11.88 3.76
C ALA A 231 26.80 12.50 2.35
N ARG A 232 27.71 13.46 2.11
CA ARG A 232 27.87 14.12 0.81
C ARG A 232 28.34 13.14 -0.26
N LEU A 233 29.36 12.33 0.05
CA LEU A 233 29.91 11.34 -0.88
C LEU A 233 28.84 10.31 -1.26
N SER A 234 28.12 9.77 -0.28
CA SER A 234 27.08 8.76 -0.51
C SER A 234 25.86 9.29 -1.26
N THR A 235 25.56 10.59 -1.15
CA THR A 235 24.49 11.23 -1.92
C THR A 235 24.89 11.49 -3.36
N SER A 236 26.11 11.98 -3.60
CA SER A 236 26.58 12.31 -4.94
C SER A 236 27.03 11.08 -5.75
N GLU A 237 27.73 10.16 -5.11
CA GLU A 237 28.36 8.99 -5.73
C GLU A 237 28.16 7.74 -4.86
N PRO A 238 26.90 7.23 -4.75
CA PRO A 238 26.57 6.13 -3.85
C PRO A 238 27.37 4.85 -4.15
N GLU A 239 27.63 4.55 -5.42
CA GLU A 239 28.43 3.40 -5.83
C GLU A 239 29.89 3.53 -5.38
N ALA A 240 30.49 4.71 -5.53
CA ALA A 240 31.86 4.97 -5.09
C ALA A 240 31.99 4.94 -3.57
N ALA A 241 31.01 5.49 -2.85
CA ALA A 241 30.94 5.41 -1.39
C ALA A 241 30.85 3.94 -0.91
N GLY A 242 30.00 3.13 -1.55
CA GLY A 242 29.90 1.70 -1.25
C GLY A 242 31.19 0.94 -1.55
N ALA A 243 31.83 1.21 -2.70
CA ALA A 243 33.12 0.62 -3.05
C ALA A 243 34.23 1.00 -2.07
N LEU A 244 34.24 2.26 -1.59
CA LEU A 244 35.17 2.72 -0.56
C LEU A 244 34.95 1.98 0.76
N ALA A 245 33.71 1.85 1.23
CA ALA A 245 33.41 1.09 2.43
C ALA A 245 33.90 -0.37 2.31
N ALA A 246 33.60 -1.04 1.19
CA ALA A 246 34.08 -2.41 0.94
C ALA A 246 35.61 -2.52 0.88
N PHE A 247 36.30 -1.49 0.39
CA PHE A 247 37.76 -1.42 0.43
C PHE A 247 38.28 -1.28 1.87
N LEU A 248 37.71 -0.37 2.67
CA LEU A 248 38.11 -0.14 4.06
C LEU A 248 37.88 -1.38 4.95
N ALA A 249 36.77 -2.09 4.74
CA ALA A 249 36.49 -3.35 5.42
C ALA A 249 37.59 -4.40 5.18
N ARG A 250 38.04 -4.55 3.92
CA ARG A 250 39.11 -5.49 3.56
C ARG A 250 40.46 -5.10 4.16
N VAL A 251 40.81 -3.81 4.13
CA VAL A 251 42.10 -3.32 4.65
C VAL A 251 42.13 -3.40 6.18
N GLY A 252 41.02 -3.10 6.86
CA GLY A 252 40.96 -3.16 8.31
C GLY A 252 40.89 -4.58 8.88
N GLY A 253 40.26 -5.53 8.17
CA GLY A 253 40.31 -6.94 8.55
C GLY A 253 41.70 -7.58 8.37
N ALA A 254 42.55 -7.00 7.52
CA ALA A 254 43.93 -7.45 7.34
C ALA A 254 44.90 -6.94 8.41
N ALA A 255 44.50 -5.99 9.26
CA ALA A 255 45.33 -5.41 10.32
C ALA A 255 45.18 -6.13 11.69
N GLU A 256 44.27 -7.10 11.80
CA GLU A 256 44.03 -7.92 13.01
C GLU A 256 44.64 -9.34 12.94
N VAL A 257 45.47 -9.62 11.92
CA VAL A 257 46.24 -10.88 11.75
C VAL A 257 47.73 -10.63 11.96
#